data_AF-A0A0F8XQQ6-F1
#
_entry.id   AF-A0A0F8XQQ6-F1
#
_cell.length_a   1.000
_cell.length_b   1.000
_cell.length_c   1.000
_cell.angle_alpha   90.00
_cell.angle_beta   90.00
_cell.angle_gamma   90.00
#
_symmetry.space_group_name_H-M   'P 1'
#
loop_
_entity.id
_entity.type
_entity.pdbx_description
1 polymer ?
#
loop_
_entity_poly.entity_id
_entity_poly.type
_entity_poly.pdbx_seq_one_letter_code
_entity_poly.pdbx_strand_id
1 'polypeptide(L)'
;PQGRSLLRSLYRPWYFKKNMEAIEAIGVERDVGGAPIVSLGEGVYTDNDITRIREGLEGLRMDETLYMIMPNGTEIEAYGGGSKSYNVREIIRDWQHLIRQRFFADFLSLGSEQVGTQALAKEMNTFFSLALGAIQTRMMETWNDQLIPWLFEWNHWQPESGLPNLVWSKVGQRNLQSIAQAYNSLVGSGLLTPDDSIEEQIRAEAGLPPLTPEMLEVKRALRDKEIREALAPTPAGPEGGQAPGPTGQEQLSEFESSLVQRVIDRIRGRTPVVSSNVRSIKYDQSKRELEVVFLPSSSFVYLDVPLEIYEGLRDSPSKGKYVWEVLRNRGKDDKYAFRRK
;
A
#
# COMPACT_ATOMS: atom_id res chain seq x y z
N PRO A 1 -2.26 -15.27 -31.07
CA PRO A 1 -2.95 -14.44 -30.05
C PRO A 1 -2.82 -12.94 -30.35
N GLN A 2 -3.94 -12.24 -30.55
CA GLN A 2 -3.94 -10.78 -30.81
C GLN A 2 -4.34 -10.03 -29.53
N GLY A 3 -3.52 -9.07 -29.11
CA GLY A 3 -3.85 -8.19 -27.97
C GLY A 3 -4.73 -7.02 -28.40
N ARG A 4 -5.75 -6.72 -27.61
CA ARG A 4 -6.55 -5.49 -27.77
C ARG A 4 -6.17 -4.48 -26.68
N SER A 5 -5.87 -3.25 -27.10
CA SER A 5 -5.60 -2.15 -26.16
C SER A 5 -6.84 -1.78 -25.36
N LEU A 6 -6.65 -1.49 -24.08
CA LEU A 6 -7.70 -0.96 -23.19
C LEU A 6 -8.26 0.37 -23.70
N LEU A 7 -7.42 1.18 -24.35
CA LEU A 7 -7.81 2.50 -24.88
C LEU A 7 -8.66 2.40 -26.15
N ARG A 8 -8.74 1.22 -26.78
CA ARG A 8 -9.41 1.07 -28.08
C ARG A 8 -10.90 1.42 -28.02
N SER A 9 -11.56 1.16 -26.90
CA SER A 9 -12.98 1.49 -26.66
C SER A 9 -13.20 2.97 -26.37
N LEU A 10 -12.15 3.72 -25.97
CA LEU A 10 -12.24 5.12 -25.55
C LEU A 10 -12.10 6.11 -26.69
N TYR A 11 -11.59 5.68 -27.85
CA TYR A 11 -11.38 6.55 -28.99
C TYR A 11 -12.65 7.35 -29.37
N ARG A 12 -13.81 6.68 -29.41
CA ARG A 12 -15.08 7.33 -29.76
C ARG A 12 -15.52 8.36 -28.71
N PRO A 13 -15.63 8.00 -27.41
CA PRO A 13 -15.91 9.00 -26.35
C PRO A 13 -14.95 10.19 -26.34
N TRP A 14 -13.64 9.94 -26.46
CA TRP A 14 -12.63 10.99 -26.48
C TRP A 14 -12.80 11.94 -27.66
N TYR A 15 -13.02 11.40 -28.86
CA TYR A 15 -13.19 12.19 -30.08
C TYR A 15 -14.40 13.12 -30.00
N PHE A 16 -15.55 12.61 -29.57
CA PHE A 16 -16.77 13.42 -29.42
C PHE A 16 -16.62 14.45 -28.31
N LYS A 17 -16.08 14.07 -27.15
CA LYS A 17 -15.82 15.00 -26.05
C LYS A 17 -14.96 16.18 -26.51
N LYS A 18 -13.80 15.90 -27.11
CA LYS A 18 -12.85 16.93 -27.58
C LYS A 18 -13.50 17.91 -28.55
N ASN A 19 -14.27 17.41 -29.51
CA ASN A 19 -14.94 18.26 -30.50
C ASN A 19 -16.06 19.10 -29.88
N MET A 20 -16.82 18.52 -28.94
CA MET A 20 -17.88 19.26 -28.23
C MET A 20 -17.32 20.33 -27.31
N GLU A 21 -16.17 20.09 -26.65
CA GLU A 21 -15.47 21.12 -25.85
C GLU A 21 -15.05 22.32 -26.72
N ALA A 22 -14.56 22.06 -27.94
CA ALA A 22 -14.24 23.14 -28.89
C ALA A 22 -15.50 23.91 -29.33
N ILE A 23 -16.60 23.21 -29.62
CA ILE A 23 -17.88 23.85 -29.99
C ILE A 23 -18.45 24.65 -28.81
N GLU A 24 -18.37 24.15 -27.59
CA GLU A 24 -18.80 24.88 -26.39
C GLU A 24 -17.99 26.16 -26.22
N ALA A 25 -16.66 26.10 -26.36
CA ALA A 25 -15.79 27.27 -26.25
C ALA A 25 -16.15 28.36 -27.29
N ILE A 26 -16.30 27.96 -28.57
CA ILE A 26 -16.73 28.87 -29.65
C ILE A 26 -18.13 29.41 -29.35
N GLY A 27 -19.03 28.55 -28.85
CA GLY A 27 -20.39 28.94 -28.51
C GLY A 27 -20.46 29.90 -27.31
N VAL A 28 -19.53 29.81 -26.36
CA VAL A 28 -19.41 30.77 -25.25
C VAL A 28 -18.87 32.10 -25.77
N GLU A 29 -17.85 32.07 -26.63
CA GLU A 29 -17.32 33.29 -27.26
C GLU A 29 -18.40 34.01 -28.08
N ARG A 30 -19.20 33.28 -28.88
CA ARG A 30 -20.29 33.85 -29.67
C ARG A 30 -21.48 34.32 -28.84
N ASP A 31 -21.79 33.67 -27.72
CA ASP A 31 -22.86 34.13 -26.82
C ASP A 31 -22.48 35.43 -26.11
N VAL A 32 -21.22 35.59 -25.72
CA VAL A 32 -20.70 36.82 -25.09
C VAL A 32 -20.50 37.92 -26.15
N GLY A 33 -20.01 37.54 -27.32
CA GLY A 33 -19.69 38.41 -28.44
C GLY A 33 -20.89 38.89 -29.26
N GLY A 34 -21.95 38.10 -29.31
CA GLY A 34 -22.96 38.19 -30.37
C GLY A 34 -22.36 37.84 -31.75
N ALA A 35 -23.20 37.45 -32.71
CA ALA A 35 -22.77 37.40 -34.11
C ALA A 35 -23.16 38.74 -34.77
N PRO A 36 -22.21 39.51 -35.31
CA PRO A 36 -22.55 40.78 -35.92
C PRO A 36 -23.29 40.55 -37.24
N ILE A 37 -24.47 41.15 -37.38
CA ILE A 37 -25.24 41.17 -38.62
C ILE A 37 -25.20 42.60 -39.14
N VAL A 38 -24.85 42.76 -40.41
CA VAL A 38 -24.84 44.06 -41.08
C VAL A 38 -25.95 44.10 -42.12
N SER A 39 -26.86 45.06 -41.94
CA SER A 39 -27.89 45.39 -42.91
C SER A 39 -27.39 46.58 -43.76
N LEU A 40 -27.14 46.31 -45.04
CA LEU A 40 -26.81 47.35 -46.01
C LEU A 40 -28.11 48.05 -46.44
N GLY A 41 -28.20 49.36 -46.19
CA GLY A 41 -29.34 50.18 -46.62
C GLY A 41 -29.38 50.43 -48.13
N GLU A 42 -30.36 51.22 -48.58
CA GLU A 42 -30.44 51.58 -50.01
C GLU A 42 -29.31 52.54 -50.42
N GLY A 43 -28.35 52.01 -51.18
CA GLY A 43 -27.19 52.74 -51.68
C GLY A 43 -26.34 51.90 -52.65
N VAL A 44 -25.47 52.55 -53.42
CA VAL A 44 -24.48 51.87 -54.28
C VAL A 44 -23.21 51.68 -53.45
N TYR A 45 -22.93 50.44 -53.04
CA TYR A 45 -21.70 50.07 -52.35
C TYR A 45 -20.66 49.61 -53.36
N THR A 46 -19.41 50.08 -53.22
CA THR A 46 -18.31 49.55 -54.02
C THR A 46 -17.73 48.28 -53.39
N ASP A 47 -17.05 47.45 -54.18
CA ASP A 47 -16.35 46.25 -53.66
C ASP A 47 -15.34 46.58 -52.55
N ASN A 48 -14.76 47.78 -52.60
CA ASN A 48 -13.85 48.29 -51.56
C ASN A 48 -14.58 48.57 -50.24
N ASP A 49 -15.80 49.11 -50.30
CA ASP A 49 -16.62 49.37 -49.11
C ASP A 49 -17.02 48.05 -48.43
N ILE A 50 -17.43 47.05 -49.21
CA ILE A 50 -17.77 45.71 -48.70
C ILE A 50 -16.55 45.05 -48.06
N THR A 51 -15.36 45.21 -48.66
CA THR A 51 -14.12 44.64 -48.12
C THR A 51 -13.75 45.29 -46.79
N ARG A 52 -13.85 46.62 -46.67
CA ARG A 52 -13.59 47.34 -45.40
C ARG A 52 -14.58 46.98 -44.31
N ILE A 53 -15.86 46.84 -44.66
CA ILE A 53 -16.88 46.39 -43.71
C ILE A 53 -16.55 44.98 -43.23
N ARG A 54 -16.18 44.06 -44.14
CA ARG A 54 -15.78 42.69 -43.77
C ARG A 54 -14.58 42.68 -42.82
N GLU A 55 -13.50 43.40 -43.14
CA GLU A 55 -12.31 43.48 -42.30
C GLU A 55 -12.63 44.06 -40.91
N GLY A 56 -13.50 45.07 -40.84
CA GLY A 56 -13.97 45.62 -39.57
C GLY A 56 -14.82 44.65 -38.74
N LEU A 57 -15.62 43.81 -39.40
CA LEU A 57 -16.42 42.77 -38.75
C LEU A 57 -15.60 41.58 -38.26
N GLU A 58 -14.58 41.17 -39.03
CA GLU A 58 -13.66 40.09 -38.65
C GLU A 58 -12.81 40.48 -37.43
N GLY A 59 -12.47 41.77 -37.29
CA GLY A 59 -11.77 42.31 -36.12
C GLY A 59 -12.67 42.69 -34.94
N LEU A 60 -13.99 42.56 -35.07
CA LEU A 60 -14.94 42.99 -34.05
C LEU A 60 -14.89 42.04 -32.85
N ARG A 61 -14.31 42.51 -31.74
CA ARG A 61 -14.24 41.79 -30.45
C ARG A 61 -14.91 42.62 -29.36
N MET A 62 -15.67 41.96 -28.48
CA MET A 62 -16.28 42.61 -27.32
C MET A 62 -15.23 42.98 -26.28
N ASP A 63 -14.61 44.15 -26.45
CA ASP A 63 -13.65 44.75 -25.53
C ASP A 63 -14.14 46.14 -25.05
N GLU A 64 -13.51 46.70 -24.02
CA GLU A 64 -13.90 47.98 -23.38
C GLU A 64 -13.82 49.22 -24.30
N THR A 65 -13.21 49.08 -25.48
CA THR A 65 -13.04 50.13 -26.51
C THR A 65 -13.72 49.77 -27.83
N LEU A 66 -14.88 49.12 -27.78
CA LEU A 66 -15.62 48.72 -28.97
C LEU A 66 -16.39 49.88 -29.61
N TYR A 67 -15.92 50.35 -30.77
CA TYR A 67 -16.67 51.26 -31.65
C TYR A 67 -16.35 50.96 -33.12
N MET A 68 -17.34 51.13 -34.00
CA MET A 68 -17.17 50.99 -35.44
C MET A 68 -17.81 52.19 -36.12
N ILE A 69 -17.09 52.80 -37.07
CA ILE A 69 -17.61 53.90 -37.87
C ILE A 69 -18.22 53.32 -39.13
N MET A 70 -19.53 53.50 -39.30
CA MET A 70 -20.29 52.91 -40.40
C MET A 70 -20.52 53.91 -41.54
N PRO A 71 -20.53 53.47 -42.80
CA PRO A 71 -21.04 54.25 -43.91
C PRO A 71 -22.52 54.57 -43.74
N ASN A 72 -22.97 55.68 -44.34
CA ASN A 72 -24.36 56.13 -44.25
C ASN A 72 -25.33 55.03 -44.72
N GLY A 73 -26.41 54.82 -43.96
CA GLY A 73 -27.45 53.82 -44.23
C GLY A 73 -27.11 52.38 -43.83
N THR A 74 -25.99 52.13 -43.14
CA THR A 74 -25.63 50.78 -42.71
C THR A 74 -25.87 50.59 -41.21
N GLU A 75 -26.63 49.57 -40.84
CA GLU A 75 -26.92 49.23 -39.44
C GLU A 75 -26.24 47.93 -39.05
N ILE A 76 -25.63 47.91 -37.86
CA ILE A 76 -25.09 46.69 -37.24
C ILE A 76 -25.98 46.32 -36.06
N GLU A 77 -26.51 45.11 -36.09
CA GLU A 77 -27.19 44.52 -34.95
C GLU A 77 -26.38 43.30 -34.48
N ALA A 78 -26.15 43.21 -33.18
CA ALA A 78 -25.61 41.99 -32.59
C ALA A 78 -26.75 40.96 -32.52
N TYR A 79 -26.62 39.85 -33.24
CA TYR A 79 -27.54 38.74 -33.08
C TYR A 79 -27.38 38.15 -31.67
N GLY A 80 -28.36 38.44 -30.81
CA GLY A 80 -28.51 37.77 -29.53
C GLY A 80 -28.93 36.33 -29.78
N GLY A 81 -28.01 35.39 -29.54
CA GLY A 81 -28.32 33.96 -29.63
C GLY A 81 -29.53 33.64 -28.75
N GLY A 82 -30.62 33.16 -29.35
CA GLY A 82 -31.76 32.64 -28.60
C GLY A 82 -31.31 31.55 -27.62
N SER A 83 -32.14 31.25 -26.62
CA SER A 83 -31.81 30.22 -25.61
C SER A 83 -31.40 28.91 -26.30
N LYS A 84 -30.20 28.42 -25.97
CA LYS A 84 -29.67 27.16 -26.53
C LYS A 84 -30.67 26.04 -26.24
N SER A 85 -31.11 25.35 -27.28
CA SER A 85 -32.10 24.25 -27.16
C SER A 85 -31.57 23.04 -26.38
N TYR A 86 -30.25 22.91 -26.23
CA TYR A 86 -29.60 21.80 -25.53
C TYR A 86 -28.38 22.30 -24.74
N ASN A 87 -28.15 21.67 -23.59
CA ASN A 87 -27.00 21.98 -22.74
C ASN A 87 -25.78 21.15 -23.17
N VAL A 88 -24.87 21.77 -23.94
CA VAL A 88 -23.64 21.11 -24.42
C VAL A 88 -22.77 20.60 -23.25
N ARG A 89 -22.76 21.32 -22.12
CA ARG A 89 -21.97 20.94 -20.93
C ARG A 89 -22.44 19.64 -20.32
N GLU A 90 -23.75 19.39 -20.33
CA GLU A 90 -24.33 18.14 -19.83
C GLU A 90 -23.89 16.97 -20.71
N ILE A 91 -23.95 17.14 -22.03
CA ILE A 91 -23.47 16.13 -23.00
C ILE A 91 -21.97 15.85 -22.81
N ILE A 92 -21.15 16.88 -22.58
CA ILE A 92 -19.72 16.71 -22.27
C ILE A 92 -19.53 15.90 -20.98
N ARG A 93 -20.33 16.18 -19.95
CA ARG A 93 -20.29 15.44 -18.68
C ARG A 93 -20.64 13.97 -18.87
N ASP A 94 -21.61 13.65 -19.72
CA ASP A 94 -21.98 12.27 -20.04
C ASP A 94 -20.85 11.51 -20.73
N TRP A 95 -20.14 12.15 -21.68
CA TRP A 95 -18.96 11.53 -22.30
C TRP A 95 -17.81 11.34 -21.31
N GLN A 96 -17.59 12.29 -20.40
CA GLN A 96 -16.60 12.15 -19.32
C GLN A 96 -16.97 11.00 -18.37
N HIS A 97 -18.25 10.85 -18.02
CA HIS A 97 -18.76 9.72 -17.25
C HIS A 97 -18.50 8.40 -17.98
N LEU A 98 -18.85 8.29 -19.27
CA LEU A 98 -18.59 7.08 -20.06
C LEU A 98 -17.09 6.72 -20.10
N ILE A 99 -16.18 7.69 -20.14
CA ILE A 99 -14.73 7.43 -20.10
C ILE A 99 -14.32 6.84 -18.74
N ARG A 100 -14.80 7.40 -17.63
CA ARG A 100 -14.50 6.90 -16.28
C ARG A 100 -15.11 5.53 -16.03
N GLN A 101 -16.35 5.32 -16.44
CA GLN A 101 -17.08 4.06 -16.28
C GLN A 101 -16.36 2.89 -16.97
N ARG A 102 -15.70 3.13 -18.11
CA ARG A 102 -14.90 2.11 -18.82
C ARG A 102 -13.71 1.59 -18.02
N PHE A 103 -13.24 2.36 -17.04
CA PHE A 103 -12.20 1.96 -16.10
C PHE A 103 -12.74 1.66 -14.70
N PHE A 104 -14.05 1.66 -14.50
CA PHE A 104 -14.69 1.61 -13.17
C PHE A 104 -14.17 2.71 -12.23
N ALA A 105 -13.79 3.87 -12.79
CA ALA A 105 -13.16 4.97 -12.08
C ALA A 105 -14.13 6.13 -11.77
N ASP A 106 -15.43 5.85 -11.70
CA ASP A 106 -16.46 6.86 -11.44
C ASP A 106 -16.34 7.50 -10.05
N PHE A 107 -15.72 6.78 -9.09
CA PHE A 107 -15.41 7.31 -7.76
C PHE A 107 -14.50 8.55 -7.77
N LEU A 108 -13.75 8.80 -8.85
CA LEU A 108 -12.97 10.03 -9.02
C LEU A 108 -13.87 11.29 -9.13
N SER A 109 -15.10 11.13 -9.62
CA SER A 109 -16.08 12.22 -9.77
C SER A 109 -16.88 12.47 -8.49
N LEU A 110 -16.98 11.47 -7.62
CA LEU A 110 -17.73 11.53 -6.36
C LEU A 110 -17.15 12.52 -5.33
N GLY A 111 -15.87 12.90 -5.47
CA GLY A 111 -15.26 13.96 -4.67
C GLY A 111 -15.64 15.38 -5.15
N SER A 112 -16.08 15.53 -6.39
CA SER A 112 -16.44 16.82 -7.00
C SER A 112 -17.94 17.09 -7.06
N GLU A 113 -18.77 16.04 -7.06
CA GLU A 113 -20.23 16.17 -7.07
C GLU A 113 -20.78 15.90 -5.67
N GLN A 114 -21.55 16.85 -5.14
CA GLN A 114 -21.97 17.00 -3.73
C GLN A 114 -22.87 15.88 -3.18
N VAL A 115 -23.00 14.74 -3.87
CA VAL A 115 -23.96 13.68 -3.55
C VAL A 115 -23.31 12.31 -3.76
N GLY A 116 -22.69 11.78 -2.71
CA GLY A 116 -22.15 10.42 -2.69
C GLY A 116 -22.23 9.81 -1.31
N THR A 117 -23.10 8.82 -1.11
CA THR A 117 -23.09 8.04 0.13
C THR A 117 -21.79 7.23 0.21
N GLN A 118 -21.18 7.15 1.40
CA GLN A 118 -19.93 6.39 1.60
C GLN A 118 -20.04 4.92 1.14
N ALA A 119 -21.26 4.36 1.15
CA ALA A 119 -21.55 3.02 0.66
C ALA A 119 -21.31 2.86 -0.85
N LEU A 120 -21.77 3.81 -1.67
CA LEU A 120 -21.57 3.79 -3.12
C LEU A 120 -20.08 3.90 -3.48
N ALA A 121 -19.35 4.79 -2.78
CA ALA A 121 -17.92 4.94 -2.99
C ALA A 121 -17.14 3.66 -2.63
N LYS A 122 -17.55 2.94 -1.58
CA LYS A 122 -16.94 1.66 -1.19
C LYS A 122 -17.18 0.57 -2.24
N GLU A 123 -18.39 0.51 -2.79
CA GLU A 123 -18.74 -0.46 -3.83
C GLU A 123 -17.97 -0.19 -5.14
N MET A 124 -17.87 1.07 -5.57
CA MET A 124 -17.08 1.45 -6.75
C MET A 124 -15.59 1.13 -6.60
N ASN A 125 -15.01 1.37 -5.42
CA ASN A 125 -13.63 0.97 -5.12
C ASN A 125 -13.42 -0.54 -5.24
N THR A 126 -14.44 -1.35 -4.94
CA THR A 126 -14.39 -2.81 -5.08
C THR A 126 -14.29 -3.21 -6.55
N PHE A 127 -15.14 -2.65 -7.42
CA PHE A 127 -15.07 -2.90 -8.87
C PHE A 127 -13.74 -2.44 -9.49
N PHE A 128 -13.24 -1.29 -9.07
CA PHE A 128 -11.92 -0.80 -9.50
C PHE A 128 -10.79 -1.75 -9.08
N SER A 129 -10.81 -2.22 -7.82
CA SER A 129 -9.82 -3.18 -7.30
C SER A 129 -9.87 -4.52 -8.04
N LEU A 130 -11.07 -5.00 -8.39
CA LEU A 130 -11.25 -6.21 -9.20
C LEU A 130 -10.69 -6.02 -10.62
N ALA A 131 -10.95 -4.87 -11.25
CA ALA A 131 -10.41 -4.57 -12.58
C ALA A 131 -8.87 -4.48 -12.57
N LEU A 132 -8.28 -3.84 -11.55
CA LEU A 132 -6.83 -3.84 -11.35
C LEU A 132 -6.29 -5.25 -11.12
N GLY A 133 -6.97 -6.05 -10.31
CA GLY A 133 -6.62 -7.45 -10.08
C GLY A 133 -6.58 -8.27 -11.38
N ALA A 134 -7.55 -8.09 -12.27
CA ALA A 134 -7.57 -8.76 -13.57
C ALA A 134 -6.37 -8.37 -14.47
N ILE A 135 -5.99 -7.09 -14.47
CA ILE A 135 -4.81 -6.62 -15.22
C ILE A 135 -3.53 -7.20 -14.60
N GLN A 136 -3.44 -7.18 -13.27
CA GLN A 136 -2.31 -7.76 -12.52
C GLN A 136 -2.18 -9.26 -12.82
N THR A 137 -3.26 -10.04 -12.72
CA THR A 137 -3.26 -11.47 -13.07
C THR A 137 -2.71 -11.70 -14.47
N ARG A 138 -3.22 -10.97 -15.47
CA ARG A 138 -2.77 -11.11 -16.86
C ARG A 138 -1.27 -10.82 -17.04
N MET A 139 -0.74 -9.83 -16.34
CA MET A 139 0.70 -9.53 -16.35
C MET A 139 1.50 -10.64 -15.69
N MET A 140 1.03 -11.12 -14.54
CA MET A 140 1.71 -12.14 -13.73
C MET A 140 1.71 -13.50 -14.40
N GLU A 141 0.63 -13.90 -15.08
CA GLU A 141 0.60 -15.06 -15.96
C GLU A 141 1.70 -14.96 -17.03
N THR A 142 1.79 -13.83 -17.72
CA THR A 142 2.82 -13.63 -18.76
C THR A 142 4.23 -13.72 -18.18
N TRP A 143 4.47 -13.15 -17.00
CA TRP A 143 5.78 -13.20 -16.37
C TRP A 143 6.13 -14.60 -15.83
N ASN A 144 5.20 -15.27 -15.17
CA ASN A 144 5.44 -16.60 -14.61
C ASN A 144 5.58 -17.66 -15.72
N ASP A 145 4.79 -17.56 -16.80
CA ASP A 145 4.79 -18.57 -17.87
C ASP A 145 5.93 -18.37 -18.88
N GLN A 146 6.40 -17.14 -19.08
CA GLN A 146 7.39 -16.83 -20.12
C GLN A 146 8.67 -16.24 -19.54
N LEU A 147 8.58 -15.16 -18.76
CA LEU A 147 9.76 -14.42 -18.30
C LEU A 147 10.63 -15.25 -17.34
N ILE A 148 10.03 -15.90 -16.34
CA ILE A 148 10.78 -16.65 -15.34
C ILE A 148 11.48 -17.86 -15.95
N PRO A 149 10.80 -18.75 -16.72
CA PRO A 149 11.48 -19.87 -17.36
C PRO A 149 12.64 -19.42 -18.25
N TRP A 150 12.43 -18.38 -19.07
CA TRP A 150 13.48 -17.85 -19.94
C TRP A 150 14.68 -17.30 -19.16
N LEU A 151 14.45 -16.62 -18.04
CA LEU A 151 15.53 -16.10 -17.19
C LEU A 151 16.38 -17.22 -16.60
N PHE A 152 15.75 -18.28 -16.08
CA PHE A 152 16.46 -19.39 -15.46
C PHE A 152 17.16 -20.28 -16.49
N GLU A 153 16.54 -20.49 -17.65
CA GLU A 153 17.16 -21.21 -18.78
C GLU A 153 18.43 -20.50 -19.26
N TRP A 154 18.38 -19.17 -19.41
CA TRP A 154 19.52 -18.38 -19.85
C TRP A 154 20.69 -18.40 -18.84
N ASN A 155 20.39 -18.46 -17.55
CA ASN A 155 21.41 -18.55 -16.50
C ASN A 155 21.86 -19.99 -16.20
N HIS A 156 21.33 -21.00 -16.91
CA HIS A 156 21.57 -22.42 -16.67
C HIS A 156 21.35 -22.84 -15.20
N TRP A 157 20.43 -22.16 -14.51
CA TRP A 157 20.12 -22.43 -13.11
C TRP A 157 18.83 -23.25 -13.04
N GLN A 158 18.90 -24.45 -12.46
CA GLN A 158 17.74 -25.29 -12.17
C GLN A 158 17.65 -25.53 -10.65
N PRO A 159 16.79 -24.78 -9.94
CA PRO A 159 16.54 -25.03 -8.53
C PRO A 159 15.86 -26.40 -8.34
N GLU A 160 16.31 -27.19 -7.37
CA GLU A 160 15.70 -28.50 -7.02
C GLU A 160 14.24 -28.34 -6.55
N SER A 161 13.90 -27.17 -6.01
CA SER A 161 12.57 -26.80 -5.51
C SER A 161 11.57 -26.37 -6.60
N GLY A 162 11.98 -26.33 -7.87
CA GLY A 162 11.18 -25.79 -8.97
C GLY A 162 11.36 -24.28 -9.20
N LEU A 163 10.78 -23.76 -10.28
CA LEU A 163 10.84 -22.34 -10.64
C LEU A 163 10.02 -21.50 -9.66
N PRO A 164 10.52 -20.31 -9.25
CA PRO A 164 9.76 -19.42 -8.38
C PRO A 164 8.56 -18.83 -9.13
N ASN A 165 7.45 -18.62 -8.41
CA ASN A 165 6.31 -17.87 -8.93
C ASN A 165 6.33 -16.46 -8.37
N LEU A 166 6.25 -15.46 -9.24
CA LEU A 166 5.95 -14.11 -8.82
C LEU A 166 4.49 -14.09 -8.33
N VAL A 167 4.28 -13.47 -7.17
CA VAL A 167 2.96 -13.21 -6.57
C VAL A 167 2.95 -11.75 -6.13
N TRP A 168 1.82 -11.07 -6.30
CA TRP A 168 1.64 -9.71 -5.82
C TRP A 168 0.88 -9.70 -4.50
N SER A 169 1.17 -8.71 -3.65
CA SER A 169 0.35 -8.44 -2.48
C SER A 169 -0.92 -7.70 -2.92
N LYS A 170 -2.08 -8.13 -2.42
CA LYS A 170 -3.34 -7.42 -2.67
C LYS A 170 -3.23 -6.00 -2.11
N VAL A 171 -3.29 -5.00 -3.00
CA VAL A 171 -3.30 -3.59 -2.63
C VAL A 171 -4.70 -3.22 -2.15
N GLY A 172 -4.83 -2.91 -0.87
CA GLY A 172 -6.08 -2.50 -0.24
C GLY A 172 -5.98 -2.62 1.28
N GLN A 173 -6.63 -1.72 2.02
CA GLN A 173 -6.81 -1.91 3.45
C GLN A 173 -7.71 -3.13 3.64
N ARG A 174 -7.11 -4.30 3.87
CA ARG A 174 -7.86 -5.44 4.40
C ARG A 174 -8.45 -4.98 5.71
N ASN A 175 -9.78 -5.04 5.84
CA ASN A 175 -10.44 -4.56 7.04
C ASN A 175 -10.11 -5.53 8.19
N LEU A 176 -9.05 -5.25 8.94
CA LEU A 176 -8.62 -6.05 10.09
C LEU A 176 -9.78 -6.30 11.07
N GLN A 177 -10.71 -5.34 11.19
CA GLN A 177 -11.90 -5.49 12.02
C GLN A 177 -12.79 -6.65 11.56
N SER A 178 -13.01 -6.79 10.24
CA SER A 178 -13.82 -7.88 9.68
C SER A 178 -13.15 -9.24 9.85
N ILE A 179 -11.82 -9.30 9.72
CA ILE A 179 -11.04 -10.52 9.93
C ILE A 179 -11.07 -10.92 11.41
N ALA A 180 -10.88 -9.95 12.32
CA ALA A 180 -10.95 -10.19 13.76
C ALA A 180 -12.35 -10.62 14.21
N GLN A 181 -13.42 -10.03 13.67
CA GLN A 181 -14.80 -10.44 13.95
C GLN A 181 -15.07 -11.87 13.45
N ALA A 182 -14.69 -12.19 12.21
CA ALA A 182 -14.85 -13.54 11.66
C ALA A 182 -14.04 -14.57 12.45
N TYR A 183 -12.79 -14.25 12.83
CA TYR A 183 -11.94 -15.11 13.65
C TYR A 183 -12.58 -15.40 15.02
N ASN A 184 -13.05 -14.35 15.72
CA ASN A 184 -13.72 -14.52 17.01
C ASN A 184 -14.99 -15.38 16.90
N SER A 185 -15.77 -15.24 15.83
CA SER A 185 -16.97 -16.07 15.60
C SER A 185 -16.63 -17.54 15.28
N LEU A 186 -15.55 -17.79 14.54
CA LEU A 186 -15.13 -19.14 14.18
C LEU A 186 -14.48 -19.89 15.35
N VAL A 187 -13.73 -19.18 16.20
CA VAL A 187 -13.18 -19.75 17.45
C VAL A 187 -14.31 -19.94 18.47
N GLY A 188 -15.22 -18.97 18.61
CA GLY A 188 -16.35 -19.06 19.55
C GLY A 188 -17.37 -20.15 19.21
N SER A 189 -17.48 -20.55 17.94
CA SER A 189 -18.31 -21.69 17.51
C SER A 189 -17.61 -23.04 17.60
N GLY A 190 -16.31 -23.07 17.96
CA GLY A 190 -15.51 -24.29 18.04
C GLY A 190 -15.16 -24.91 16.68
N LEU A 191 -15.46 -24.23 15.57
CA LEU A 191 -15.18 -24.72 14.22
C LEU A 191 -13.69 -24.58 13.85
N LEU A 192 -13.03 -23.56 14.39
CA LEU A 192 -11.59 -23.37 14.29
C LEU A 192 -10.94 -23.48 15.67
N THR A 193 -9.91 -24.32 15.77
CA THR A 193 -8.96 -24.24 16.87
C THR A 193 -7.93 -23.15 16.56
N PRO A 194 -7.46 -22.38 17.54
CA PRO A 194 -6.40 -21.39 17.35
C PRO A 194 -5.07 -22.04 16.96
N ASP A 195 -4.88 -22.42 15.70
CA ASP A 195 -3.64 -23.04 15.24
C ASP A 195 -2.52 -22.01 15.00
N ASP A 196 -1.27 -22.45 15.11
CA ASP A 196 -0.08 -21.61 14.90
C ASP A 196 0.03 -21.16 13.43
N SER A 197 -0.40 -22.01 12.49
CA SER A 197 -0.38 -21.71 11.04
C SER A 197 -1.35 -20.59 10.66
N ILE A 198 -2.55 -20.60 11.23
CA ILE A 198 -3.59 -19.59 11.01
C ILE A 198 -3.16 -18.27 11.63
N GLU A 199 -2.55 -18.29 12.82
CA GLU A 199 -2.03 -17.09 13.45
C GLU A 199 -0.90 -16.44 12.64
N GLU A 200 0.01 -17.24 12.06
CA GLU A 200 1.06 -16.73 11.17
C GLU A 200 0.48 -16.08 9.91
N GLN A 201 -0.56 -16.69 9.32
CA GLN A 201 -1.30 -16.09 8.22
C GLN A 201 -1.97 -14.79 8.64
N ILE A 202 -2.67 -14.75 9.77
CA ILE A 202 -3.33 -13.53 10.27
C ILE A 202 -2.29 -12.43 10.55
N ARG A 203 -1.11 -12.77 11.10
CA ARG A 203 -0.03 -11.81 11.32
C ARG A 203 0.54 -11.28 10.01
N ALA A 204 0.79 -12.15 9.04
CA ALA A 204 1.24 -11.76 7.71
C ALA A 204 0.22 -10.84 7.02
N GLU A 205 -1.07 -11.15 7.15
CA GLU A 205 -2.16 -10.35 6.60
C GLU A 205 -2.37 -9.02 7.33
N ALA A 206 -2.11 -8.97 8.64
CA ALA A 206 -2.20 -7.78 9.48
C ALA A 206 -0.93 -6.91 9.44
N GLY A 207 0.13 -7.34 8.74
CA GLY A 207 1.43 -6.67 8.75
C GLY A 207 2.15 -6.72 10.10
N LEU A 208 1.78 -7.67 10.96
CA LEU A 208 2.41 -7.89 12.27
C LEU A 208 3.73 -8.67 12.10
N PRO A 209 4.70 -8.49 13.02
CA PRO A 209 5.96 -9.25 12.98
C PRO A 209 5.71 -10.77 12.95
N PRO A 210 6.49 -11.55 12.17
CA PRO A 210 6.36 -13.00 12.15
C PRO A 210 6.68 -13.60 13.51
N LEU A 211 6.08 -14.75 13.81
CA LEU A 211 6.27 -15.41 15.10
C LEU A 211 7.68 -16.02 15.14
N THR A 212 8.55 -15.48 16.00
CA THR A 212 9.89 -16.05 16.19
C THR A 212 9.79 -17.45 16.85
N PRO A 213 10.73 -18.37 16.56
CA PRO A 213 10.73 -19.72 17.13
C PRO A 213 10.66 -19.76 18.67
N GLU A 214 11.33 -18.80 19.33
CA GLU A 214 11.33 -18.68 20.80
C GLU A 214 9.94 -18.31 21.37
N MET A 215 9.19 -17.45 20.68
CA MET A 215 7.82 -17.08 21.09
C MET A 215 6.82 -18.23 20.86
N LEU A 216 7.05 -19.04 19.84
CA LEU A 216 6.25 -20.23 19.54
C LEU A 216 6.41 -21.31 20.62
N GLU A 217 7.64 -21.55 21.08
CA GLU A 217 7.93 -22.49 22.17
C GLU A 217 7.28 -22.06 23.50
N VAL A 218 7.38 -20.77 23.85
CA VAL A 218 6.74 -20.21 25.04
C VAL A 218 5.22 -20.34 24.96
N LYS A 219 4.63 -20.07 23.79
CA LYS A 219 3.18 -20.18 23.58
C LYS A 219 2.68 -21.63 23.68
N ARG A 220 3.41 -22.58 23.10
CA ARG A 220 3.08 -24.02 23.21
C ARG A 220 3.13 -24.49 24.67
N ALA A 221 4.16 -24.08 25.40
CA ALA A 221 4.27 -24.38 26.83
C ALA A 221 3.12 -23.78 27.66
N LEU A 222 2.68 -22.55 27.36
CA LEU A 222 1.54 -21.92 28.02
C LEU A 222 0.21 -22.62 27.69
N ARG A 223 0.01 -22.99 26.43
CA ARG A 223 -1.19 -23.74 26.00
C ARG A 223 -1.26 -25.13 26.62
N ASP A 224 -0.13 -25.83 26.69
CA ASP A 224 -0.05 -27.14 27.35
C ASP A 224 -0.31 -27.04 28.86
N LYS A 225 0.07 -25.92 29.49
CA LYS A 225 -0.28 -25.62 30.88
C LYS A 225 -1.79 -25.41 31.05
N GLU A 226 -2.42 -24.60 30.19
CA GLU A 226 -3.88 -24.35 30.24
C GLU A 226 -4.70 -25.62 30.02
N ILE A 227 -4.28 -26.49 29.08
CA ILE A 227 -4.93 -27.77 28.83
C ILE A 227 -4.77 -28.72 30.03
N ARG A 228 -3.61 -28.73 30.69
CA ARG A 228 -3.37 -29.55 31.88
C ARG A 228 -4.11 -29.05 33.12
N GLU A 229 -4.23 -27.73 33.31
CA GLU A 229 -5.04 -27.14 34.38
C GLU A 229 -6.54 -27.37 34.14
N ALA A 230 -7.01 -27.36 32.89
CA ALA A 230 -8.41 -27.67 32.53
C ALA A 230 -8.76 -29.16 32.65
N LEU A 231 -7.77 -30.06 32.52
CA LEU A 231 -7.91 -31.52 32.70
C LEU A 231 -7.59 -31.98 34.14
N ALA A 232 -7.16 -31.08 35.02
CA ALA A 232 -6.93 -31.42 36.42
C ALA A 232 -8.27 -31.76 37.08
N PRO A 233 -8.42 -32.92 37.72
CA PRO A 233 -9.65 -33.28 38.40
C PRO A 233 -9.93 -32.27 39.51
N THR A 234 -11.14 -31.71 39.53
CA THR A 234 -11.62 -30.83 40.60
C THR A 234 -11.39 -31.52 41.94
N PRO A 235 -10.72 -30.88 42.92
CA PRO A 235 -10.41 -31.55 44.18
C PRO A 235 -11.71 -31.94 44.88
N ALA A 236 -11.93 -33.24 45.02
CA ALA A 236 -12.96 -33.78 45.89
C ALA A 236 -12.65 -33.35 47.33
N GLY A 237 -13.71 -33.01 48.08
CA GLY A 237 -13.64 -32.51 49.45
C GLY A 237 -12.90 -33.44 50.43
N PRO A 238 -12.55 -32.93 51.62
CA PRO A 238 -11.42 -33.42 52.39
C PRO A 238 -11.81 -34.61 53.27
N GLU A 239 -11.15 -35.75 53.10
CA GLU A 239 -11.02 -36.73 54.19
C GLU A 239 -9.62 -37.38 54.18
N GLY A 240 -9.02 -37.38 55.38
CA GLY A 240 -8.23 -38.51 55.89
C GLY A 240 -6.78 -38.61 55.41
N GLY A 241 -5.85 -38.20 56.27
CA GLY A 241 -4.43 -38.11 55.96
C GLY A 241 -3.68 -39.45 55.85
N GLN A 242 -2.54 -39.38 55.17
CA GLN A 242 -1.26 -39.93 55.64
C GLN A 242 -0.15 -39.28 54.79
N ALA A 243 0.90 -38.75 55.43
CA ALA A 243 2.04 -38.18 54.73
C ALA A 243 2.93 -39.28 54.13
N PRO A 244 3.41 -39.14 52.89
CA PRO A 244 4.68 -39.70 52.45
C PRO A 244 5.72 -38.58 52.20
N GLY A 245 7.00 -38.94 52.33
CA GLY A 245 8.17 -38.06 52.22
C GLY A 245 8.36 -37.37 50.85
N PRO A 246 9.48 -36.68 50.61
CA PRO A 246 9.58 -35.64 49.58
C PRO A 246 9.38 -36.25 48.20
N THR A 247 8.18 -36.01 47.65
CA THR A 247 7.74 -36.50 46.35
C THR A 247 8.43 -35.65 45.27
N GLY A 248 8.78 -36.25 44.13
CA GLY A 248 9.51 -35.62 43.02
C GLY A 248 8.95 -34.29 42.47
N GLN A 249 7.80 -33.83 42.96
CA GLN A 249 7.28 -32.47 42.74
C GLN A 249 8.17 -31.37 43.33
N GLU A 250 8.86 -31.59 44.46
CA GLU A 250 9.80 -30.60 45.02
C GLU A 250 11.10 -30.51 44.20
N GLN A 251 11.62 -31.64 43.73
CA GLN A 251 12.81 -31.69 42.87
C GLN A 251 12.55 -31.11 41.47
N LEU A 252 11.35 -31.31 40.93
CA LEU A 252 10.91 -30.74 39.65
C LEU A 252 10.61 -29.23 39.79
N SER A 253 10.01 -28.78 40.89
CA SER A 253 9.82 -27.36 41.22
C SER A 253 11.14 -26.59 41.33
N GLU A 254 12.16 -27.17 41.97
CA GLU A 254 13.51 -26.59 42.03
C GLU A 254 14.18 -26.53 40.65
N PHE A 255 14.02 -27.59 39.83
CA PHE A 255 14.54 -27.63 38.48
C PHE A 255 13.84 -26.62 37.54
N GLU A 256 12.52 -26.48 37.65
CA GLU A 256 11.66 -25.55 36.91
C GLU A 256 11.92 -24.09 37.31
N SER A 257 12.07 -23.81 38.61
CA SER A 257 12.47 -22.50 39.12
C SER A 257 13.87 -22.13 38.63
N SER A 258 14.79 -23.09 38.56
CA SER A 258 16.14 -22.86 38.03
C SER A 258 16.16 -22.58 36.51
N LEU A 259 15.21 -23.12 35.74
CA LEU A 259 15.13 -22.91 34.29
C LEU A 259 14.51 -21.55 33.97
N VAL A 260 13.42 -21.19 34.65
CA VAL A 260 12.78 -19.88 34.52
C VAL A 260 13.74 -18.78 34.99
N GLN A 261 14.44 -18.99 36.11
CA GLN A 261 15.45 -18.04 36.58
C GLN A 261 16.64 -17.94 35.61
N ARG A 262 17.10 -19.05 35.02
CA ARG A 262 18.13 -19.05 33.96
C ARG A 262 17.71 -18.29 32.71
N VAL A 263 16.42 -18.31 32.34
CA VAL A 263 15.87 -17.57 31.20
C VAL A 263 15.72 -16.08 31.54
N ILE A 264 15.25 -15.75 32.74
CA ILE A 264 15.15 -14.37 33.24
C ILE A 264 16.54 -13.72 33.32
N ASP A 265 17.55 -14.44 33.82
CA ASP A 265 18.93 -13.97 33.88
C ASP A 265 19.58 -13.85 32.49
N ARG A 266 19.13 -14.66 31.51
CA ARG A 266 19.57 -14.58 30.11
C ARG A 266 18.99 -13.36 29.37
N ILE A 267 17.81 -12.88 29.76
CA ILE A 267 17.13 -11.73 29.15
C ILE A 267 17.47 -10.42 29.88
N ARG A 268 17.74 -10.46 31.20
CA ARG A 268 18.12 -9.28 31.99
C ARG A 268 19.38 -8.60 31.43
N GLY A 269 19.23 -7.30 31.13
CA GLY A 269 20.32 -6.41 30.72
C GLY A 269 20.68 -6.42 29.23
N ARG A 270 19.87 -7.07 28.36
CA ARG A 270 20.04 -6.98 26.90
C ARG A 270 19.25 -5.80 26.35
N THR A 271 19.92 -4.92 25.61
CA THR A 271 19.29 -3.83 24.86
C THR A 271 18.96 -4.32 23.45
N PRO A 272 17.67 -4.34 23.05
CA PRO A 272 17.28 -4.68 21.68
C PRO A 272 17.74 -3.57 20.73
N VAL A 273 18.13 -3.95 19.51
CA VAL A 273 18.63 -2.99 18.53
C VAL A 273 17.99 -3.21 17.17
N VAL A 274 17.63 -2.12 16.49
CA VAL A 274 17.09 -2.17 15.12
C VAL A 274 18.25 -2.40 14.14
N SER A 275 18.39 -3.62 13.64
CA SER A 275 19.41 -3.99 12.65
C SER A 275 18.97 -5.21 11.85
N SER A 276 19.37 -5.28 10.58
CA SER A 276 19.08 -6.41 9.69
C SER A 276 19.82 -7.69 10.07
N ASN A 277 20.86 -7.59 10.90
CA ASN A 277 21.74 -8.73 11.23
C ASN A 277 21.99 -8.93 12.73
N VAL A 278 21.74 -7.91 13.56
CA VAL A 278 21.97 -7.93 15.02
C VAL A 278 20.63 -7.78 15.74
N ARG A 279 20.30 -8.72 16.61
CA ARG A 279 19.04 -8.77 17.38
C ARG A 279 19.12 -7.95 18.67
N SER A 280 20.17 -8.14 19.46
CA SER A 280 20.36 -7.44 20.73
C SER A 280 21.83 -7.43 21.14
N ILE A 281 22.18 -6.47 21.99
CA ILE A 281 23.51 -6.33 22.57
C ILE A 281 23.40 -6.27 24.09
N LYS A 282 24.44 -6.71 24.80
CA LYS A 282 24.58 -6.56 26.25
C LYS A 282 26.03 -6.30 26.57
N TYR A 283 26.29 -5.32 27.43
CA TYR A 283 27.63 -4.96 27.84
C TYR A 283 27.77 -5.05 29.35
N ASP A 284 28.78 -5.78 29.81
CA ASP A 284 29.16 -5.87 31.22
C ASP A 284 30.41 -5.01 31.44
N GLN A 285 30.23 -3.84 32.04
CA GLN A 285 31.31 -2.87 32.25
C GLN A 285 32.38 -3.36 33.23
N SER A 286 32.01 -4.20 34.21
CA SER A 286 32.95 -4.74 35.20
C SER A 286 33.88 -5.78 34.59
N LYS A 287 33.41 -6.51 33.57
CA LYS A 287 34.18 -7.56 32.88
C LYS A 287 34.69 -7.15 31.51
N ARG A 288 34.31 -5.97 31.00
CA ARG A 288 34.58 -5.51 29.63
C ARG A 288 34.15 -6.55 28.58
N GLU A 289 33.02 -7.21 28.83
CA GLU A 289 32.45 -8.21 27.93
C GLU A 289 31.28 -7.62 27.16
N LEU A 290 31.33 -7.74 25.83
CA LEU A 290 30.26 -7.35 24.92
C LEU A 290 29.61 -8.60 24.32
N GLU A 291 28.37 -8.87 24.69
CA GLU A 291 27.54 -9.91 24.10
C GLU A 291 26.75 -9.33 22.92
N VAL A 292 26.91 -9.93 21.74
CA VAL A 292 26.17 -9.58 20.51
C VAL A 292 25.39 -10.80 20.05
N VAL A 293 24.07 -10.64 19.95
CA VAL A 293 23.15 -11.68 19.46
C VAL A 293 22.79 -11.34 18.02
N PHE A 294 23.08 -12.24 17.08
CA PHE A 294 22.78 -12.12 15.66
C PHE A 294 21.53 -12.91 15.28
N LEU A 295 20.87 -12.49 14.19
CA LEU A 295 19.79 -13.25 13.56
C LEU A 295 20.40 -14.40 12.71
N PRO A 296 19.79 -15.61 12.67
CA PRO A 296 18.56 -16.00 13.34
C PRO A 296 18.73 -16.50 14.79
N SER A 297 19.92 -16.88 15.27
CA SER A 297 20.10 -17.38 16.65
C SER A 297 21.57 -17.57 17.12
N SER A 298 22.55 -16.84 16.56
CA SER A 298 23.95 -16.99 17.01
C SER A 298 24.33 -15.92 18.03
N SER A 299 24.96 -16.29 19.14
CA SER A 299 25.43 -15.35 20.16
C SER A 299 26.93 -15.45 20.37
N PHE A 300 27.58 -14.28 20.40
CA PHE A 300 29.02 -14.16 20.59
C PHE A 300 29.31 -13.20 21.73
N VAL A 301 30.24 -13.57 22.60
CA VAL A 301 30.74 -12.70 23.67
C VAL A 301 32.17 -12.30 23.31
N TYR A 302 32.38 -11.01 23.08
CA TYR A 302 33.68 -10.40 22.84
C TYR A 302 34.29 -9.96 24.18
N LEU A 303 35.56 -10.29 24.38
CA LEU A 303 36.33 -10.05 25.60
C LEU A 303 37.18 -8.79 25.46
N ASP A 304 37.47 -8.13 26.58
CA ASP A 304 38.32 -6.93 26.66
C ASP A 304 37.87 -5.75 25.77
N VAL A 305 36.56 -5.63 25.53
CA VAL A 305 35.98 -4.57 24.71
C VAL A 305 35.86 -3.28 25.54
N PRO A 306 36.48 -2.15 25.14
CA PRO A 306 36.30 -0.88 25.83
C PRO A 306 34.87 -0.34 25.76
N LEU A 307 34.47 0.45 26.75
CA LEU A 307 33.12 1.05 26.83
C LEU A 307 32.80 1.90 25.57
N GLU A 308 33.79 2.62 25.06
CA GLU A 308 33.65 3.47 23.85
C GLU A 308 33.21 2.67 22.62
N ILE A 309 33.64 1.40 22.50
CA ILE A 309 33.26 0.52 21.39
C ILE A 309 31.82 0.05 21.53
N TYR A 310 31.37 -0.20 22.77
CA TYR A 310 29.97 -0.50 23.03
C TYR A 310 29.06 0.70 22.73
N GLU A 311 29.45 1.91 23.17
CA GLU A 311 28.69 3.13 22.90
C GLU A 311 28.65 3.44 21.40
N GLY A 312 29.79 3.31 20.71
CA GLY A 312 29.86 3.43 19.26
C GLY A 312 28.98 2.40 18.53
N LEU A 313 28.93 1.16 19.01
CA LEU A 313 28.01 0.15 18.48
C LEU A 313 26.55 0.54 18.74
N ARG A 314 26.23 1.00 19.95
CA ARG A 314 24.87 1.42 20.33
C ARG A 314 24.37 2.63 19.54
N ASP A 315 25.25 3.52 19.11
CA ASP A 315 24.87 4.76 18.45
C ASP A 315 25.10 4.73 16.92
N SER A 316 25.79 3.70 16.40
CA SER A 316 26.04 3.53 14.95
C SER A 316 24.77 3.41 14.08
N PRO A 317 24.70 4.05 12.90
CA PRO A 317 23.56 3.92 11.98
C PRO A 317 23.41 2.50 11.39
N SER A 318 24.47 1.68 11.39
CA SER A 318 24.40 0.28 10.94
C SER A 318 25.20 -0.63 11.88
N LYS A 319 24.46 -1.37 12.73
CA LYS A 319 25.04 -2.25 13.75
C LYS A 319 25.81 -3.41 13.14
N GLY A 320 25.26 -4.01 12.08
CA GLY A 320 25.91 -5.09 11.36
C GLY A 320 27.26 -4.66 10.77
N LYS A 321 27.30 -3.48 10.13
CA LYS A 321 28.53 -2.91 9.58
C LYS A 321 29.54 -2.57 10.67
N TYR A 322 29.09 -1.96 11.77
CA TYR A 322 29.97 -1.61 12.89
C TYR A 322 30.62 -2.84 13.53
N VAL A 323 29.83 -3.88 13.81
CA VAL A 323 30.37 -5.16 14.31
C VAL A 323 31.37 -5.74 13.31
N TRP A 324 31.10 -5.61 12.02
CA TRP A 324 31.97 -6.12 10.96
C TRP A 324 33.25 -5.30 10.71
N GLU A 325 33.33 -4.03 11.10
CA GLU A 325 34.53 -3.18 10.92
C GLU A 325 35.37 -3.06 12.20
N VAL A 326 34.68 -3.04 13.34
CA VAL A 326 35.25 -2.71 14.64
C VAL A 326 35.53 -3.96 15.47
N LEU A 327 34.68 -5.00 15.37
CA LEU A 327 34.85 -6.22 16.18
C LEU A 327 35.46 -7.39 15.39
N ARG A 328 35.12 -7.53 14.09
CA ARG A 328 35.68 -8.56 13.20
C ARG A 328 36.53 -7.89 12.12
N ASN A 329 37.67 -8.45 11.73
CA ASN A 329 38.45 -7.93 10.60
C ASN A 329 38.61 -9.01 9.52
N ARG A 330 38.46 -8.64 8.25
CA ARG A 330 38.54 -9.59 7.14
C ARG A 330 40.01 -9.97 6.91
N GLY A 331 40.43 -11.11 7.47
CA GLY A 331 41.59 -11.85 6.96
C GLY A 331 42.89 -11.85 7.79
N LYS A 332 42.90 -11.34 9.03
CA LYS A 332 43.94 -11.60 10.03
C LYS A 332 43.43 -11.15 11.41
N ASP A 333 43.25 -12.12 12.29
CA ASP A 333 42.90 -12.05 13.72
C ASP A 333 41.76 -11.07 14.10
N ASP A 334 40.67 -11.63 14.65
CA ASP A 334 39.60 -10.83 15.23
C ASP A 334 40.15 -9.88 16.30
N LYS A 335 39.82 -8.58 16.20
CA LYS A 335 40.38 -7.50 17.04
C LYS A 335 40.15 -7.76 18.53
N TYR A 336 39.09 -8.49 18.86
CA TYR A 336 38.76 -8.91 20.20
C TYR A 336 38.60 -10.43 20.21
N ALA A 337 39.22 -11.08 21.19
CA ALA A 337 38.96 -12.48 21.45
C ALA A 337 37.46 -12.67 21.74
N PHE A 338 36.85 -13.70 21.17
CA PHE A 338 35.44 -13.97 21.38
C PHE A 338 35.19 -15.45 21.64
N ARG A 339 34.10 -15.73 22.34
CA ARG A 339 33.56 -17.08 22.54
C ARG A 339 32.13 -17.16 22.04
N ARG A 340 31.80 -18.28 21.40
CA ARG A 340 30.42 -18.60 21.04
C ARG A 340 29.69 -19.06 22.30
N LYS A 341 28.48 -18.55 22.50
CA LYS A 341 27.63 -18.84 23.66
C LYS A 341 26.33 -19.51 23.24
#